data_AF-A0A1H3BJY1-F1
#
_entry.id   AF-A0A1H3BJY1-F1
#
_cell.length_a   1.000
_cell.length_b   1.000
_cell.length_c   1.000
_cell.angle_alpha   90.00
_cell.angle_beta   90.00
_cell.angle_gamma   90.00
#
_symmetry.space_group_name_H-M   'P 1'
#
loop_
_entity.id
_entity.type
_entity.pdbx_description
1 polymer ?
#
loop_
_entity_poly.entity_id
_entity_poly.type
_entity_poly.pdbx_seq_one_letter_code
_entity_poly.pdbx_strand_id
1 'polypeptide(L)'
;MQITINSNEFEKLQNRLITIGSETLVGKINRRIVLSGQEYGAKLTEKKAPRSKDHSKSGPQRGSGRQTPPGHAADNVAIGKVSKKGYRYSGNIGWEPEDDSPHFYERFPIYGAENLREQKTFEPIKADVEQYIKRMTEAEYEAAIKEAIG
;
A
#
# COMPACT_ATOMS: atom_id res chain seq x y z
N MET A 1 -1.44 3.68 -3.88
CA MET A 1 -0.42 4.18 -2.94
C MET A 1 0.71 3.17 -2.84
N GLN A 2 1.97 3.62 -2.91
CA GLN A 2 3.13 2.75 -2.75
C GLN A 2 3.48 2.56 -1.27
N ILE A 3 3.77 1.32 -0.89
CA ILE A 3 4.18 0.86 0.42
C ILE A 3 5.67 0.52 0.35
N THR A 4 6.50 1.27 1.09
CA THR A 4 7.94 1.03 1.19
C THR A 4 8.44 1.31 2.60
N ILE A 5 9.60 0.74 2.93
CA ILE A 5 10.32 1.07 4.16
C ILE A 5 11.31 2.19 3.85
N ASN A 6 11.27 3.26 4.65
CA ASN A 6 12.26 4.32 4.56
C ASN A 6 13.64 3.80 4.98
N SER A 7 14.45 3.41 4.00
CA SER A 7 15.73 2.74 4.27
C SER A 7 16.72 3.64 5.01
N ASN A 8 16.64 4.95 4.82
CA ASN A 8 17.56 5.91 5.47
C ASN A 8 17.29 5.99 6.98
N GLU A 9 16.02 5.91 7.40
CA GLU A 9 15.65 5.93 8.81
C GLU A 9 16.13 4.67 9.55
N PHE A 10 16.23 3.55 8.83
CA PHE A 10 16.54 2.24 9.40
C PHE A 10 17.93 1.69 9.04
N GLU A 11 18.79 2.51 8.45
CA GLU A 11 20.08 2.08 7.91
C GLU A 11 20.94 1.37 8.96
N LYS A 12 21.03 1.91 10.18
CA LYS A 12 21.82 1.33 11.27
C LYS A 12 21.33 -0.07 11.66
N LEU A 13 20.01 -0.27 11.76
CA LEU A 13 19.42 -1.56 12.11
C LEU A 13 19.57 -2.56 10.97
N GLN A 14 19.40 -2.11 9.72
CA GLN A 14 19.62 -2.94 8.53
C GLN A 14 21.06 -3.44 8.45
N ASN A 15 22.03 -2.53 8.59
CA ASN A 15 23.45 -2.87 8.55
C ASN A 15 23.80 -3.87 9.66
N ARG A 16 23.29 -3.66 10.88
CA ARG A 16 23.49 -4.60 11.99
C ARG A 16 22.92 -5.98 11.70
N LEU A 17 21.71 -6.07 11.15
CA LEU A 17 21.10 -7.35 10.75
C LEU A 17 21.86 -8.04 9.61
N ILE A 18 22.40 -7.27 8.67
CA ILE A 18 23.24 -7.81 7.59
C ILE A 18 24.54 -8.38 8.17
N THR A 19 25.19 -7.66 9.10
CA THR A 19 26.43 -8.11 9.75
C THR A 19 26.23 -9.39 10.55
N ILE A 20 25.12 -9.51 11.29
CA ILE A 20 24.88 -10.68 12.16
C ILE A 20 24.30 -11.86 11.37
N GLY A 21 23.51 -11.59 10.34
CA GLY A 21 22.81 -12.60 9.56
C GLY A 21 23.15 -12.55 8.08
N SER A 22 22.33 -11.84 7.30
CA SER A 22 22.53 -11.65 5.86
C SER A 22 21.54 -10.64 5.29
N GLU A 23 21.81 -10.16 4.08
CA GLU A 23 20.81 -9.43 3.28
C GLU A 23 19.55 -10.25 3.01
N THR A 24 19.65 -11.58 2.94
CA THR A 24 18.50 -12.47 2.74
C THR A 24 17.54 -12.42 3.94
N LEU A 25 18.07 -12.34 5.16
CA LEU A 25 17.27 -12.18 6.37
C LEU A 25 16.52 -10.85 6.35
N VAL A 26 17.23 -9.74 6.10
CA VAL A 26 16.63 -8.41 5.97
C VAL A 26 15.56 -8.38 4.89
N GLY A 27 15.81 -9.01 3.74
CA GLY A 27 14.84 -9.13 2.66
C GLY A 27 13.56 -9.86 3.08
N LYS A 28 13.66 -10.95 3.83
CA LYS A 28 12.48 -11.69 4.34
C LYS A 28 11.63 -10.82 5.27
N ILE A 29 12.28 -10.10 6.19
CA ILE A 29 11.61 -9.19 7.13
C ILE A 29 10.94 -8.05 6.36
N ASN A 30 11.65 -7.41 5.44
CA ASN A 30 11.12 -6.33 4.60
C ASN A 30 9.91 -6.75 3.79
N ARG A 31 9.94 -7.94 3.19
CA ARG A 31 8.80 -8.48 2.45
C ARG A 31 7.58 -8.62 3.35
N ARG A 32 7.75 -9.14 4.57
CA ARG A 32 6.65 -9.31 5.54
C ARG A 32 6.06 -7.96 5.92
N ILE A 33 6.90 -6.98 6.26
CA ILE A 33 6.45 -5.63 6.62
C ILE A 33 5.66 -4.98 5.48
N VAL A 34 6.15 -5.07 4.23
CA VAL A 34 5.46 -4.50 3.06
C VAL A 34 4.09 -5.16 2.85
N LEU A 35 4.01 -6.50 2.93
CA LEU A 35 2.73 -7.21 2.81
C LEU A 35 1.75 -6.80 3.91
N SER A 36 2.23 -6.73 5.15
CA SER A 36 1.42 -6.30 6.30
C SER A 36 0.94 -4.84 6.13
N GLY A 37 1.80 -3.97 5.59
CA GLY A 37 1.46 -2.59 5.28
C GLY A 37 0.40 -2.48 4.18
N GLN A 38 0.45 -3.33 3.15
CA GLN A 38 -0.59 -3.37 2.11
C GLN A 38 -1.95 -3.81 2.69
N GLU A 39 -1.97 -4.88 3.49
CA GLU A 39 -3.19 -5.36 4.14
C GLU A 39 -3.78 -4.33 5.10
N TYR A 40 -2.94 -3.70 5.92
CA TYR A 40 -3.36 -2.66 6.85
C TYR A 40 -3.90 -1.44 6.10
N GLY A 41 -3.21 -1.01 5.04
CA GLY A 41 -3.66 0.08 4.18
C GLY A 41 -5.01 -0.19 3.55
N ALA A 42 -5.22 -1.37 2.95
CA ALA A 42 -6.51 -1.75 2.36
C ALA A 42 -7.65 -1.73 3.39
N LYS A 43 -7.44 -2.28 4.60
CA LYS A 43 -8.43 -2.26 5.70
C LYS A 43 -8.73 -0.84 6.19
N LEU A 44 -7.75 0.05 6.21
CA LEU A 44 -7.98 1.45 6.54
C LEU A 44 -8.73 2.18 5.44
N THR A 45 -8.41 1.92 4.17
CA THR A 45 -9.14 2.48 3.03
C THR A 45 -10.61 2.10 3.09
N GLU A 46 -10.94 0.84 3.37
CA GLU A 46 -12.33 0.39 3.54
C GLU A 46 -13.10 1.25 4.57
N LYS A 47 -12.44 1.64 5.66
CA LYS A 47 -13.06 2.41 6.75
C LYS A 47 -13.13 3.92 6.49
N LYS A 48 -12.13 4.47 5.78
CA LYS A 48 -11.90 5.92 5.69
C LYS A 48 -12.11 6.50 4.29
N ALA A 49 -12.22 5.67 3.26
CA ALA A 49 -12.47 6.13 1.91
C ALA A 49 -13.86 6.77 1.79
N PRO A 50 -14.01 7.84 1.00
CA PRO A 50 -15.30 8.43 0.72
C PRO A 50 -16.26 7.41 0.09
N ARG A 51 -17.51 7.38 0.57
CA ARG A 51 -18.58 6.54 0.01
C ARG A 51 -19.74 7.41 -0.44
N SER A 52 -20.32 7.10 -1.60
CA SER A 52 -21.58 7.69 -2.01
C SER A 52 -22.72 7.11 -1.18
N LYS A 53 -23.71 7.94 -0.83
CA LYS A 53 -24.88 7.51 -0.05
C LYS A 53 -25.75 6.50 -0.81
N ASP A 54 -25.79 6.63 -2.13
CA ASP A 54 -26.56 5.78 -3.04
C ASP A 54 -25.65 5.29 -4.16
N HIS A 55 -25.21 4.03 -4.03
CA HIS A 55 -24.26 3.45 -4.96
C HIS A 55 -24.81 3.33 -6.38
N SER A 56 -26.12 3.12 -6.54
CA SER A 56 -26.79 2.99 -7.85
C SER A 56 -26.69 4.26 -8.72
N LYS A 57 -26.31 5.38 -8.10
CA LYS A 57 -26.03 6.66 -8.75
C LYS A 57 -24.54 6.91 -8.95
N SER A 58 -23.71 5.88 -8.85
CA SER A 58 -22.25 5.97 -9.08
C SER A 58 -21.90 5.45 -10.47
N GLY A 59 -20.79 5.95 -11.03
CA GLY A 59 -20.36 5.60 -12.39
C GLY A 59 -21.00 6.47 -13.48
N PRO A 60 -20.45 6.41 -14.70
CA PRO A 60 -20.88 7.23 -15.82
C PRO A 60 -22.25 6.80 -16.36
N GLN A 61 -23.04 7.77 -16.81
CA GLN A 61 -24.25 7.51 -17.56
C GLN A 61 -23.90 7.25 -19.03
N ARG A 62 -24.25 6.08 -19.57
CA ARG A 62 -24.01 5.70 -20.96
C ARG A 62 -25.29 5.10 -21.56
N GLY A 63 -25.83 5.75 -22.58
CA GLY A 63 -27.12 5.36 -23.17
C GLY A 63 -28.28 5.54 -22.17
N SER A 64 -29.16 4.55 -22.08
CA SER A 64 -30.35 4.58 -21.22
C SER A 64 -30.07 4.25 -19.74
N GLY A 65 -28.84 3.86 -19.39
CA GLY A 65 -28.51 3.37 -18.04
C GLY A 65 -27.21 3.96 -17.48
N ARG A 66 -27.03 3.78 -16.16
CA ARG A 66 -25.77 4.09 -15.47
C ARG A 66 -24.93 2.82 -15.38
N GLN A 67 -23.65 2.93 -15.72
CA GLN A 67 -22.69 1.83 -15.62
C GLN A 67 -22.07 1.87 -14.21
N THR A 68 -22.79 1.32 -13.24
CA THR A 68 -22.39 1.28 -11.85
C THR A 68 -21.56 0.02 -11.58
N PRO A 69 -20.31 0.13 -11.07
CA PRO A 69 -19.50 -1.01 -10.66
C PRO A 69 -20.20 -1.85 -9.56
N PRO A 70 -19.88 -3.14 -9.41
CA PRO A 70 -20.35 -3.92 -8.27
C PRO A 70 -19.70 -3.40 -6.98
N GLY A 71 -20.50 -2.83 -6.06
CA GLY A 71 -20.03 -2.34 -4.75
C GLY A 71 -19.18 -1.07 -4.81
N HIS A 72 -18.77 -0.55 -3.65
CA HIS A 72 -17.91 0.63 -3.59
C HIS A 72 -16.43 0.26 -3.82
N ALA A 73 -15.66 1.19 -4.39
CA ALA A 73 -14.21 1.04 -4.52
C ALA A 73 -13.51 0.82 -3.17
N ALA A 74 -14.02 1.44 -2.11
CA ALA A 74 -13.55 1.27 -0.73
C ALA A 74 -13.53 -0.20 -0.28
N ASP A 75 -14.48 -1.00 -0.76
CA ASP A 75 -14.65 -2.41 -0.37
C ASP A 75 -13.82 -3.36 -1.26
N ASN A 76 -13.28 -2.83 -2.36
CA ASN A 76 -12.65 -3.59 -3.44
C ASN A 76 -11.24 -3.05 -3.77
N VAL A 77 -10.53 -2.56 -2.75
CA VAL A 77 -9.18 -2.00 -2.91
C VAL A 77 -8.23 -3.08 -3.41
N ALA A 78 -7.68 -2.89 -4.60
CA ALA A 78 -6.73 -3.82 -5.18
C ALA A 78 -5.42 -3.87 -4.35
N ILE A 79 -4.91 -5.08 -4.09
CA ILE A 79 -3.58 -5.29 -3.51
C ILE A 79 -2.64 -5.68 -4.65
N GLY A 80 -1.71 -4.78 -4.97
CA GLY A 80 -0.73 -4.96 -6.03
C GLY A 80 0.36 -5.96 -5.67
N LYS A 81 1.10 -6.39 -6.68
CA LYS A 81 2.24 -7.30 -6.50
C LYS A 81 3.37 -6.60 -5.73
N VAL A 82 4.11 -7.38 -4.97
CA VAL A 82 5.31 -6.92 -4.29
C VAL A 82 6.51 -7.03 -5.24
N SER A 83 7.26 -5.93 -5.38
CA SER A 83 8.49 -5.83 -6.14
C SER A 83 9.72 -5.91 -5.22
N LYS A 84 10.84 -6.43 -5.75
CA LYS A 84 12.11 -6.61 -5.02
C LYS A 84 13.25 -5.91 -5.76
N LYS A 85 14.10 -5.18 -5.02
CA LYS A 85 15.39 -4.65 -5.50
C LYS A 85 16.45 -4.84 -4.41
N GLY A 86 17.33 -5.83 -4.59
CA GLY A 86 18.23 -6.26 -3.50
C GLY A 86 17.43 -6.83 -2.33
N TYR A 87 17.72 -6.39 -1.10
CA TYR A 87 16.92 -6.69 0.09
C TYR A 87 15.75 -5.71 0.33
N ARG A 88 15.55 -4.72 -0.56
CA ARG A 88 14.45 -3.77 -0.47
C ARG A 88 13.21 -4.31 -1.17
N TYR A 89 12.05 -4.07 -0.57
CA TYR A 89 10.76 -4.47 -1.09
C TYR A 89 9.84 -3.25 -1.18
N SER A 90 8.99 -3.25 -2.22
CA SER A 90 7.92 -2.27 -2.39
C SER A 90 6.63 -2.98 -2.78
N GLY A 91 5.49 -2.47 -2.35
CA GLY A 91 4.17 -2.98 -2.73
C GLY A 91 3.25 -1.84 -3.09
N ASN A 92 2.20 -2.11 -3.86
CA ASN A 92 1.18 -1.11 -4.19
C ASN A 92 -0.17 -1.50 -3.61
N ILE A 93 -0.97 -0.52 -3.19
CA ILE A 93 -2.40 -0.69 -2.96
C ILE A 93 -3.18 0.25 -3.88
N GLY A 94 -4.38 -0.15 -4.29
CA GLY A 94 -5.19 0.52 -5.29
C GLY A 94 -4.89 0.10 -6.72
N TRP A 95 -5.53 0.79 -7.64
CA TRP A 95 -5.57 0.43 -9.06
C TRP A 95 -4.36 1.00 -9.81
N GLU A 96 -3.63 0.13 -10.52
CA GLU A 96 -2.49 0.52 -11.34
C GLU A 96 -2.96 1.07 -12.72
N PRO A 97 -2.10 1.81 -13.46
CA PRO A 97 -2.50 2.37 -14.76
C PRO A 97 -3.04 1.35 -15.77
N GLU A 98 -2.58 0.10 -15.70
CA GLU A 98 -2.99 -1.00 -16.59
C GLU A 98 -4.25 -1.74 -16.10
N ASP A 99 -4.76 -1.41 -14.92
CA ASP A 99 -5.89 -2.11 -14.28
C ASP A 99 -7.20 -1.85 -15.05
N ASP A 100 -7.88 -2.90 -15.50
CA ASP A 100 -9.16 -2.87 -16.20
C ASP A 100 -10.33 -3.39 -15.35
N SER A 101 -10.11 -3.58 -14.03
CA SER A 101 -11.12 -4.04 -13.10
C SER A 101 -12.28 -3.03 -12.97
N PRO A 102 -13.43 -3.43 -12.41
CA PRO A 102 -14.61 -2.56 -12.33
C PRO A 102 -14.40 -1.20 -11.64
N HIS A 103 -13.35 -1.06 -10.83
CA HIS A 103 -12.99 0.17 -10.12
C HIS A 103 -11.80 0.92 -10.74
N PHE A 104 -11.41 0.61 -11.99
CA PHE A 104 -10.27 1.23 -12.68
C PHE A 104 -10.28 2.75 -12.68
N TYR A 105 -11.45 3.39 -12.58
CA TYR A 105 -11.57 4.85 -12.61
C TYR A 105 -10.84 5.55 -11.44
N GLU A 106 -10.63 4.85 -10.32
CA GLU A 106 -9.86 5.34 -9.18
C GLU A 106 -8.37 5.53 -9.51
N ARG A 107 -7.87 4.94 -10.61
CA ARG A 107 -6.49 5.13 -11.09
C ARG A 107 -6.24 6.54 -11.64
N PHE A 108 -7.29 7.26 -12.08
CA PHE A 108 -7.14 8.57 -12.70
C PHE A 108 -7.07 9.69 -11.66
N PRO A 109 -6.03 10.54 -11.66
CA PRO A 109 -6.05 11.79 -10.92
C PRO A 109 -7.22 12.66 -11.43
N ILE A 110 -8.00 13.22 -10.52
CA ILE A 110 -9.27 13.94 -10.78
C ILE A 110 -9.13 15.18 -11.71
N TYR A 111 -7.92 15.58 -12.13
CA TYR A 111 -7.69 16.88 -12.79
C TYR A 111 -6.87 16.89 -14.08
N GLY A 112 -6.74 15.78 -14.81
CA GLY A 112 -6.12 15.82 -16.16
C GLY A 112 -4.66 16.30 -16.19
N ALA A 113 -3.93 16.18 -15.07
CA ALA A 113 -2.52 16.53 -14.99
C ALA A 113 -1.65 15.28 -15.24
N GLU A 114 -0.65 15.40 -16.11
CA GLU A 114 0.30 14.34 -16.50
C GLU A 114 1.12 13.76 -15.34
N ASN A 115 1.10 14.41 -14.18
CA ASN A 115 1.76 13.91 -12.97
C ASN A 115 0.75 13.12 -12.16
N LEU A 116 0.91 11.79 -12.15
CA LEU A 116 0.25 10.81 -11.28
C LEU A 116 0.27 11.28 -9.82
N ARG A 117 -0.69 12.13 -9.44
CA ARG A 117 -0.95 12.46 -8.04
C ARG A 117 -1.47 11.20 -7.35
N GLU A 118 -1.11 11.03 -6.08
CA GLU A 118 -1.64 9.99 -5.22
C GLU A 118 -3.18 9.96 -5.33
N GLN A 119 -3.76 8.76 -5.48
CA GLN A 119 -5.21 8.61 -5.56
C GLN A 119 -5.81 9.21 -4.28
N LYS A 120 -6.70 10.19 -4.40
CA LYS A 120 -7.27 10.92 -3.25
C LYS A 120 -7.88 9.99 -2.20
N THR A 121 -8.35 8.82 -2.65
CA THR A 121 -8.87 7.73 -1.83
C THR A 121 -7.90 7.28 -0.73
N PHE A 122 -6.58 7.47 -0.91
CA PHE A 122 -5.56 7.13 0.07
C PHE A 122 -5.04 8.29 0.93
N GLU A 123 -5.34 9.55 0.59
CA GLU A 123 -4.89 10.72 1.37
C GLU A 123 -5.24 10.61 2.88
N PRO A 124 -6.47 10.19 3.28
CA PRO A 124 -6.84 10.12 4.70
C PRO A 124 -6.13 9.04 5.50
N ILE A 125 -5.46 8.09 4.84
CA ILE A 125 -4.86 6.92 5.49
C ILE A 125 -3.34 6.91 5.43
N LYS A 126 -2.74 7.77 4.59
CA LYS A 126 -1.31 7.75 4.29
C LYS A 126 -0.45 7.82 5.56
N ALA A 127 -0.69 8.80 6.41
CA ALA A 127 0.07 9.00 7.65
C ALA A 127 -0.06 7.80 8.61
N ASP A 128 -1.25 7.18 8.70
CA ASP A 128 -1.48 6.02 9.55
C ASP A 128 -0.71 4.79 9.04
N VAL A 129 -0.67 4.60 7.71
CA VAL A 129 0.06 3.50 7.08
C VAL A 129 1.57 3.70 7.21
N GLU A 130 2.08 4.91 7.00
CA GLU A 130 3.50 5.24 7.21
C GLU A 130 3.92 4.99 8.67
N GLN A 131 3.11 5.44 9.64
CA GLN A 131 3.36 5.20 11.05
C GLN A 131 3.31 3.70 11.40
N TYR A 132 2.37 2.96 10.81
CA TYR A 132 2.28 1.51 11.00
C TYR A 132 3.53 0.79 10.48
N ILE A 133 3.98 1.11 9.26
CA ILE A 133 5.19 0.52 8.66
C ILE A 133 6.41 0.84 9.52
N LYS A 134 6.54 2.08 9.99
CA LYS A 134 7.63 2.50 10.86
C LYS A 134 7.70 1.65 12.13
N ARG A 135 6.57 1.56 12.87
CA ARG A 135 6.49 0.77 14.11
C ARG A 135 6.77 -0.72 13.88
N MET A 136 6.23 -1.30 12.81
CA MET A 136 6.48 -2.69 12.46
C MET A 136 7.95 -2.93 12.09
N THR A 137 8.59 -1.99 11.41
CA THR A 137 10.00 -2.09 11.04
C THR A 137 10.90 -2.05 12.28
N GLU A 138 10.68 -1.09 13.19
CA GLU A 138 11.39 -1.02 14.48
C GLU A 138 11.26 -2.35 15.23
N ALA A 139 10.03 -2.82 15.44
CA ALA A 139 9.75 -4.02 16.21
C ALA A 139 10.36 -5.29 15.59
N GLU A 140 10.18 -5.53 14.30
CA GLU A 140 10.68 -6.73 13.62
C GLU A 140 12.21 -6.74 13.55
N TYR A 141 12.85 -5.58 13.32
CA TYR A 141 14.30 -5.49 13.30
C TYR A 141 14.92 -5.69 14.68
N GLU A 142 14.37 -5.04 15.71
CA GLU A 142 14.85 -5.23 17.08
C GLU A 142 14.66 -6.66 17.57
N ALA A 143 13.52 -7.28 17.25
CA ALA A 143 13.26 -8.68 17.57
C ALA A 143 14.27 -9.61 16.90
N ALA A 144 14.52 -9.43 15.60
CA ALA A 144 15.49 -10.25 14.86
C ALA A 144 16.93 -10.05 15.34
N ILE A 145 17.32 -8.81 15.71
CA ILE A 145 18.63 -8.54 16.31
C ILE A 145 18.75 -9.24 17.67
N LYS A 146 17.71 -9.17 18.50
CA LYS A 146 17.70 -9.79 19.82
C LYS A 146 17.77 -11.31 19.74
N GLU A 147 17.04 -11.92 18.80
CA GLU A 147 17.08 -13.36 18.54
C GLU A 147 18.46 -13.80 18.06
N ALA A 148 19.12 -13.00 17.22
CA ALA A 148 20.42 -13.35 16.67
C ALA A 148 21.61 -13.12 17.62
N ILE A 149 21.43 -12.28 18.66
CA ILE A 149 22.43 -12.04 19.72
C ILE A 149 22.11 -12.88 20.98
N GLY A 150 20.96 -13.55 21.01
CA GLY A 150 20.50 -14.42 22.09
C GLY A 150 21.38 -15.65 22.26
#